data_AF-A0A367IIB0-F1
#
_entry.id   AF-A0A367IIB0-F1
#
_cell.length_a   1.000
_cell.length_b   1.000
_cell.length_c   1.000
_cell.angle_alpha   90.00
_cell.angle_beta   90.00
_cell.angle_gamma   90.00
#
_symmetry.space_group_name_H-M   'P 1'
#
loop_
_entity.id
_entity.type
_entity.pdbx_description
1 polymer ?
#
loop_
_entity_poly.entity_id
_entity_poly.type
_entity_poly.pdbx_seq_one_letter_code
_entity_poly.pdbx_strand_id
1 'polypeptide(L)'
;NLGQLMGDHLMLERLQNGESIPLSEFTSGYDPISKLILESGGILPFAKRLKSGEIILPENVCGSRPMNMIEKMIASKLLGGADEPKFVKPGDAVLAQVDGGYSHEFTTAQVHTFLSEEYGDGYSLPNPNKFAVFEDHLLYATGVARFSRFESKIQTLRDMQVDFQKHTGVRDYSAVGGISPGICHQVAREEFIDVGDFIQATDSHTCMGGASNALSYGVGSTEYANLVYNQFSFVSVPESIRFELVGELHPGCTAKDIILHILWKYAANSETLDRSMEFGGPGLASLSMDERATLCNMATECSAKTGICEADDRTVEWLLDRRHDLTEEQIRSSFVLPDEEAHYDGGTHEINLLEIRPMVAHPGNPDEGVPSDPTNGAYVDELGDVRIDIAYAGSCTAGKDDDFSFYAMVCEAALKAGLKVAEDVECYIQFGSKSVKELSEQKGWTKIFEEAGVHLIDPGCGACIGAGPGVSEDSEQVTVSAINRNFQGRSGPGKLYLASPLTVMTSAFTGRITAWEPDVFSQ
;
A
#
# COMPACT_ATOMS: atom_id res chain seq x y z
N ASN A 1 -18.81 -5.05 9.60
CA ASN A 1 -17.86 -5.24 10.73
C ASN A 1 -18.24 -4.54 12.03
N LEU A 2 -18.58 -3.24 12.05
CA LEU A 2 -18.92 -2.50 13.29
C LEU A 2 -20.28 -2.85 13.94
N GLY A 3 -21.12 -3.66 13.30
CA GLY A 3 -22.51 -3.87 13.75
C GLY A 3 -23.44 -2.70 13.46
N GLN A 4 -23.01 -1.73 12.65
CA GLN A 4 -23.83 -0.59 12.23
C GLN A 4 -24.85 -1.02 11.17
N LEU A 5 -26.12 -0.65 11.37
CA LEU A 5 -27.20 -0.87 10.41
C LEU A 5 -27.26 0.29 9.44
N MET A 6 -27.26 -0.03 8.14
CA MET A 6 -27.46 0.95 7.07
C MET A 6 -28.92 0.85 6.61
N GLY A 7 -29.62 1.99 6.58
CA GLY A 7 -30.98 2.11 6.07
C GLY A 7 -31.06 3.14 4.96
N ASP A 8 -32.05 3.00 4.09
CA ASP A 8 -32.29 3.97 3.02
C ASP A 8 -33.19 5.14 3.49
N HIS A 9 -33.44 6.08 2.58
CA HIS A 9 -34.29 7.23 2.86
C HIS A 9 -35.73 6.84 3.23
N LEU A 10 -36.27 5.77 2.64
CA LEU A 10 -37.63 5.31 2.90
C LEU A 10 -37.74 4.73 4.32
N MET A 11 -36.75 3.95 4.75
CA MET A 11 -36.65 3.48 6.13
C MET A 11 -36.59 4.66 7.11
N LEU A 12 -35.82 5.70 6.77
CA LEU A 12 -35.75 6.91 7.58
C LEU A 12 -37.12 7.62 7.69
N GLU A 13 -37.84 7.81 6.59
CA GLU A 13 -39.18 8.41 6.60
C GLU A 13 -40.17 7.60 7.45
N ARG A 14 -40.16 6.28 7.31
CA ARG A 14 -41.01 5.36 8.10
C ARG A 14 -40.71 5.48 9.59
N LEU A 15 -39.43 5.48 9.98
CA LEU A 15 -39.02 5.70 11.37
C LEU A 15 -39.45 7.09 11.89
N GLN A 16 -39.33 8.13 11.07
CA GLN A 16 -39.79 9.48 11.42
C GLN A 16 -41.31 9.57 11.59
N ASN A 17 -42.06 8.76 10.85
CA ASN A 17 -43.51 8.62 10.98
C ASN A 17 -43.92 7.73 12.17
N GLY A 18 -42.97 7.26 12.97
CA GLY A 18 -43.22 6.44 14.16
C GLY A 18 -43.44 4.95 13.86
N GLU A 19 -43.14 4.50 12.65
CA GLU A 19 -43.16 3.07 12.34
C GLU A 19 -42.01 2.33 13.02
N SER A 20 -42.24 1.07 13.36
CA SER A 20 -41.17 0.16 13.80
C SER A 20 -40.70 -0.68 12.61
N ILE A 21 -39.40 -0.70 12.35
CA ILE A 21 -38.77 -1.48 11.29
C ILE A 21 -38.10 -2.72 11.91
N PRO A 22 -38.41 -3.95 11.45
CA PRO A 22 -37.76 -5.14 11.98
C PRO A 22 -36.29 -5.22 11.55
N LEU A 23 -35.41 -5.76 12.41
CA LEU A 23 -33.99 -5.93 12.12
C LEU A 23 -33.74 -6.66 10.79
N SER A 24 -34.56 -7.66 10.49
CA SER A 24 -34.48 -8.43 9.25
C SER A 24 -34.61 -7.58 8.00
N GLU A 25 -35.30 -6.43 8.06
CA GLU A 25 -35.41 -5.53 6.92
C GLU A 25 -34.05 -4.91 6.58
N PHE A 26 -33.30 -4.47 7.59
CA PHE A 26 -31.93 -3.95 7.44
C PHE A 26 -30.94 -5.01 6.94
N THR A 27 -31.14 -6.28 7.31
CA THR A 27 -30.18 -7.35 7.03
C THR A 27 -30.53 -8.23 5.82
N SER A 28 -31.76 -8.11 5.28
CA SER A 28 -32.28 -8.99 4.21
C SER A 28 -31.52 -8.94 2.89
N GLY A 29 -30.87 -7.82 2.57
CA GLY A 29 -30.09 -7.65 1.34
C GLY A 29 -28.65 -8.15 1.42
N TYR A 30 -28.20 -8.60 2.59
CA TYR A 30 -26.83 -9.06 2.79
C TYR A 30 -26.70 -10.58 2.59
N ASP A 31 -25.49 -11.01 2.24
CA ASP A 31 -25.14 -12.42 2.22
C ASP A 31 -25.29 -13.06 3.62
N PRO A 32 -25.40 -14.40 3.70
CA PRO A 32 -25.62 -15.09 4.97
C PRO A 32 -24.58 -14.78 6.06
N ILE A 33 -23.30 -14.58 5.72
CA ILE A 33 -22.24 -14.31 6.71
C ILE A 33 -22.33 -12.86 7.18
N SER A 34 -22.46 -11.89 6.27
CA SER A 34 -22.66 -10.47 6.62
C SER A 34 -23.89 -10.28 7.50
N LYS A 35 -24.98 -10.99 7.19
CA LYS A 35 -26.19 -11.00 8.02
C LYS A 35 -25.89 -11.52 9.43
N LEU A 36 -25.19 -12.65 9.57
CA LEU A 36 -24.82 -13.19 10.88
C LEU A 36 -23.90 -12.25 11.67
N ILE A 37 -22.98 -11.56 11.01
CA ILE A 37 -22.11 -10.55 11.62
C ILE A 37 -22.95 -9.38 12.15
N LEU A 38 -23.85 -8.83 11.33
CA LEU A 38 -24.72 -7.70 11.71
C LEU A 38 -25.67 -8.08 12.85
N GLU A 39 -26.35 -9.22 12.75
CA GLU A 39 -27.30 -9.70 13.76
C GLU A 39 -26.63 -10.12 15.07
N SER A 40 -25.31 -10.34 15.06
CA SER A 40 -24.51 -10.54 16.28
C SER A 40 -24.10 -9.22 16.94
N GLY A 41 -24.29 -8.08 16.29
CA GLY A 41 -23.85 -6.76 16.77
C GLY A 41 -22.42 -6.40 16.33
N GLY A 42 -21.89 -7.04 15.29
CA GLY A 42 -20.54 -6.79 14.77
C GLY A 42 -19.65 -8.03 14.75
N ILE A 43 -18.47 -7.88 14.16
CA ILE A 43 -17.55 -9.00 13.88
C ILE A 43 -16.98 -9.64 15.15
N LEU A 44 -16.74 -8.84 16.19
CA LEU A 44 -16.20 -9.31 17.48
C LEU A 44 -17.20 -10.15 18.28
N PRO A 45 -18.45 -9.68 18.52
CA PRO A 45 -19.52 -10.55 19.06
C PRO A 45 -19.79 -11.79 18.21
N PHE A 46 -19.79 -11.65 16.88
CA PHE A 46 -19.93 -12.77 15.95
C PHE A 46 -18.84 -13.82 16.17
N ALA A 47 -17.57 -13.41 16.26
CA ALA A 47 -16.45 -14.32 16.47
C ALA A 47 -16.56 -15.09 17.79
N LYS A 48 -17.05 -14.46 18.86
CA LYS A 48 -17.33 -15.15 20.14
C LYS A 48 -18.37 -16.25 19.98
N ARG A 49 -19.49 -15.95 19.31
CA ARG A 49 -20.60 -16.88 19.08
C ARG A 49 -20.21 -18.01 18.12
N LEU A 50 -19.37 -17.71 17.15
CA LEU A 50 -18.76 -18.72 16.28
C LEU A 50 -17.87 -19.67 17.09
N LYS A 51 -16.99 -19.13 17.94
CA LYS A 51 -16.09 -19.92 18.80
C LYS A 51 -16.84 -20.76 19.84
N SER A 52 -17.98 -20.30 20.34
CA SER A 52 -18.82 -21.06 21.28
C SER A 52 -19.67 -22.15 20.61
N GLY A 53 -19.72 -22.19 19.27
CA GLY A 53 -20.55 -23.11 18.49
C GLY A 53 -22.03 -22.70 18.40
N GLU A 54 -22.39 -21.48 18.82
CA GLU A 54 -23.74 -20.94 18.66
C GLU A 54 -24.07 -20.59 17.19
N ILE A 55 -23.04 -20.27 16.41
CA ILE A 55 -23.14 -20.00 14.98
C ILE A 55 -22.41 -21.10 14.22
N ILE A 56 -23.08 -21.64 13.20
CA ILE A 56 -22.50 -22.55 12.23
C ILE A 56 -22.35 -21.77 10.93
N LEU A 57 -21.15 -21.81 10.35
CA LEU A 57 -20.90 -21.16 9.07
C LEU A 57 -21.69 -21.86 7.96
N PRO A 58 -22.27 -21.11 7.03
CA PRO A 58 -22.86 -21.70 5.83
C PRO A 58 -21.78 -22.44 5.03
N GLU A 59 -22.13 -23.58 4.45
CA GLU A 59 -21.23 -24.28 3.53
C GLU A 59 -21.00 -23.43 2.28
N ASN A 60 -19.74 -23.32 1.87
CA ASN A 60 -19.42 -22.77 0.57
C ASN A 60 -19.77 -23.82 -0.51
N VAL A 61 -20.68 -23.46 -1.42
CA VAL A 61 -21.21 -24.36 -2.46
C VAL A 61 -20.56 -24.10 -3.82
N CYS A 62 -19.41 -23.42 -3.88
CA CYS A 62 -18.70 -23.18 -5.12
C CYS A 62 -18.12 -24.50 -5.66
N GLY A 63 -18.57 -24.92 -6.85
CA GLY A 63 -18.06 -26.10 -7.52
C GLY A 63 -16.66 -25.87 -8.12
N SER A 64 -16.02 -26.95 -8.57
CA SER A 64 -14.73 -26.88 -9.24
C SER A 64 -14.75 -25.94 -10.45
N ARG A 65 -13.76 -25.05 -10.50
CA ARG A 65 -13.55 -24.08 -11.58
C ARG A 65 -12.09 -23.61 -11.62
N PRO A 66 -11.62 -23.09 -12.76
CA PRO A 66 -10.37 -22.32 -12.81
C PRO A 66 -10.47 -21.07 -11.92
N MET A 67 -9.37 -20.79 -11.21
CA MET A 67 -9.25 -19.67 -10.29
C MET A 67 -8.05 -18.78 -10.64
N ASN A 68 -8.23 -17.48 -10.49
CA ASN A 68 -7.15 -16.49 -10.53
C ASN A 68 -6.32 -16.52 -9.22
N MET A 69 -5.25 -15.71 -9.10
CA MET A 69 -4.37 -15.77 -7.93
C MET A 69 -5.11 -15.42 -6.64
N ILE A 70 -6.02 -14.45 -6.69
CA ILE A 70 -6.75 -13.95 -5.52
C ILE A 70 -7.75 -15.00 -5.02
N GLU A 71 -8.50 -15.60 -5.96
CA GLU A 71 -9.41 -16.70 -5.67
C GLU A 71 -8.66 -17.89 -5.05
N LYS A 72 -7.49 -18.29 -5.60
CA LYS A 72 -6.65 -19.36 -5.03
C LYS A 72 -6.12 -19.03 -3.64
N MET A 73 -5.64 -17.81 -3.42
CA MET A 73 -5.20 -17.33 -2.10
C MET A 73 -6.33 -17.50 -1.10
N ILE A 74 -7.52 -16.95 -1.38
CA ILE A 74 -8.67 -17.01 -0.46
C ILE A 74 -9.11 -18.47 -0.24
N ALA A 75 -9.23 -19.27 -1.31
CA ALA A 75 -9.63 -20.67 -1.25
C ALA A 75 -8.73 -21.49 -0.31
N SER A 76 -7.42 -21.25 -0.36
CA SER A 76 -6.43 -21.94 0.49
C SER A 76 -6.55 -21.58 1.98
N LYS A 77 -7.20 -20.46 2.31
CA LYS A 77 -7.34 -19.93 3.67
C LYS A 77 -8.75 -20.07 4.25
N LEU A 78 -9.70 -20.66 3.53
CA LEU A 78 -11.09 -20.74 3.99
C LEU A 78 -11.25 -21.47 5.32
N LEU A 79 -11.96 -20.86 6.26
CA LEU A 79 -12.40 -21.48 7.51
C LEU A 79 -13.64 -22.35 7.29
N GLY A 80 -13.65 -23.54 7.91
CA GLY A 80 -14.74 -24.52 7.76
C GLY A 80 -14.68 -25.31 6.46
N GLY A 81 -15.40 -26.42 6.39
CA GLY A 81 -15.39 -27.37 5.26
C GLY A 81 -14.46 -28.58 5.46
N ALA A 82 -14.68 -29.62 4.65
CA ALA A 82 -13.87 -30.84 4.65
C ALA A 82 -12.46 -30.60 4.07
N ASP A 83 -11.54 -31.56 4.25
CA ASP A 83 -10.17 -31.58 3.70
C ASP A 83 -10.13 -31.72 2.15
N GLU A 84 -11.19 -31.34 1.47
CA GLU A 84 -11.32 -31.39 0.01
C GLU A 84 -10.85 -30.07 -0.62
N PRO A 85 -10.40 -30.09 -1.90
CA PRO A 85 -10.08 -28.87 -2.63
C PRO A 85 -11.24 -27.88 -2.60
N LYS A 86 -10.97 -26.67 -2.11
CA LYS A 86 -11.98 -25.61 -1.99
C LYS A 86 -11.88 -24.68 -3.19
N PHE A 87 -13.04 -24.16 -3.59
CA PHE A 87 -13.16 -23.21 -4.70
C PHE A 87 -13.94 -21.99 -4.22
N VAL A 88 -13.67 -20.84 -4.83
CA VAL A 88 -14.40 -19.60 -4.60
C VAL A 88 -14.67 -18.89 -5.93
N LYS A 89 -15.58 -17.94 -5.91
CA LYS A 89 -15.82 -17.03 -7.03
C LYS A 89 -16.14 -15.62 -6.54
N PRO A 90 -16.05 -14.59 -7.40
CA PRO A 90 -16.37 -13.23 -7.02
C PRO A 90 -17.79 -13.13 -6.46
N GLY A 91 -17.93 -12.34 -5.40
CA GLY A 91 -19.18 -12.17 -4.65
C GLY A 91 -19.44 -13.25 -3.59
N ASP A 92 -18.69 -14.35 -3.55
CA ASP A 92 -18.77 -15.29 -2.42
C ASP A 92 -18.34 -14.57 -1.14
N ALA A 93 -19.13 -14.73 -0.08
CA ALA A 93 -18.83 -14.21 1.24
C ALA A 93 -18.28 -15.33 2.11
N VAL A 94 -17.06 -15.16 2.61
CA VAL A 94 -16.31 -16.21 3.31
C VAL A 94 -15.58 -15.68 4.53
N LEU A 95 -15.17 -16.59 5.41
CA LEU A 95 -14.16 -16.31 6.42
C LEU A 95 -12.85 -16.96 5.99
N ALA A 96 -11.79 -16.17 5.95
CA ALA A 96 -10.45 -16.63 5.59
C ALA A 96 -9.47 -16.40 6.74
N GLN A 97 -8.65 -17.41 7.01
CA GLN A 97 -7.54 -17.32 7.94
C GLN A 97 -6.54 -16.27 7.44
N VAL A 98 -6.05 -15.44 8.36
CA VAL A 98 -5.03 -14.42 8.07
C VAL A 98 -3.70 -14.93 8.60
N ASP A 99 -2.64 -14.85 7.80
CA ASP A 99 -1.33 -15.38 8.15
C ASP A 99 -0.50 -14.43 8.99
N GLY A 100 -0.76 -13.13 8.87
CA GLY A 100 -0.07 -12.10 9.62
C GLY A 100 -0.64 -10.71 9.35
N GLY A 101 -0.03 -9.71 9.97
CA GLY A 101 -0.50 -8.34 9.85
C GLY A 101 0.35 -7.35 10.61
N TYR A 102 0.04 -6.08 10.45
CA TYR A 102 0.70 -5.04 11.22
C TYR A 102 -0.17 -3.82 11.45
N SER A 103 0.21 -3.04 12.44
CA SER A 103 -0.41 -1.76 12.75
C SER A 103 0.66 -0.71 13.02
N HIS A 104 0.24 0.55 13.15
CA HIS A 104 1.13 1.68 13.39
C HIS A 104 0.62 2.54 14.55
N GLU A 105 1.43 3.51 14.99
CA GLU A 105 1.34 4.09 16.33
C GLU A 105 0.00 4.77 16.63
N PHE A 106 -0.69 5.31 15.63
CA PHE A 106 -1.97 5.97 15.86
C PHE A 106 -3.19 5.05 15.73
N THR A 107 -3.05 3.87 15.11
CA THR A 107 -4.14 2.88 14.99
C THR A 107 -4.03 1.77 16.03
N THR A 108 -2.82 1.40 16.44
CA THR A 108 -2.55 0.40 17.48
C THR A 108 -3.28 0.70 18.79
N ALA A 109 -3.34 1.98 19.19
CA ALA A 109 -4.07 2.43 20.37
C ALA A 109 -5.57 2.06 20.34
N GLN A 110 -6.20 2.18 19.17
CA GLN A 110 -7.62 1.81 18.97
C GLN A 110 -7.80 0.30 19.04
N VAL A 111 -6.90 -0.45 18.40
CA VAL A 111 -6.90 -1.92 18.42
C VAL A 111 -6.80 -2.44 19.85
N HIS A 112 -5.87 -1.89 20.65
CA HIS A 112 -5.73 -2.23 22.07
C HIS A 112 -7.03 -2.02 22.83
N THR A 113 -7.66 -0.86 22.63
CA THR A 113 -8.90 -0.48 23.32
C THR A 113 -10.04 -1.43 22.98
N PHE A 114 -10.24 -1.74 21.68
CA PHE A 114 -11.29 -2.65 21.24
C PHE A 114 -11.12 -4.07 21.80
N LEU A 115 -9.88 -4.54 21.89
CA LEU A 115 -9.59 -5.86 22.47
C LEU A 115 -9.84 -5.87 23.98
N SER A 116 -9.44 -4.83 24.72
CA SER A 116 -9.70 -4.72 26.16
C SER A 116 -11.19 -4.60 26.47
N GLU A 117 -11.94 -3.79 25.71
CA GLU A 117 -13.39 -3.65 25.89
C GLU A 117 -14.12 -4.97 25.61
N GLU A 118 -13.71 -5.69 24.56
CA GLU A 118 -14.39 -6.91 24.13
C GLU A 118 -13.97 -8.13 24.98
N TYR A 119 -12.69 -8.30 25.28
CA TYR A 119 -12.13 -9.52 25.88
C TYR A 119 -11.58 -9.32 27.30
N GLY A 120 -11.61 -8.09 27.81
CA GLY A 120 -11.06 -7.68 29.10
C GLY A 120 -9.58 -7.31 29.03
N ASP A 121 -9.10 -6.55 30.01
CA ASP A 121 -7.71 -6.03 30.08
C ASP A 121 -6.62 -7.10 30.13
N GLY A 122 -6.99 -8.37 30.36
CA GLY A 122 -6.08 -9.51 30.43
C GLY A 122 -6.02 -10.35 29.16
N TYR A 123 -6.46 -9.80 28.02
CA TYR A 123 -6.46 -10.54 26.76
C TYR A 123 -5.04 -10.95 26.32
N SER A 124 -4.94 -11.97 25.48
CA SER A 124 -3.65 -12.41 24.91
C SER A 124 -3.84 -12.83 23.46
N LEU A 125 -2.87 -12.54 22.60
CA LEU A 125 -2.93 -12.92 21.20
C LEU A 125 -2.48 -14.37 21.00
N PRO A 126 -3.14 -15.17 20.12
CA PRO A 126 -2.74 -16.56 19.87
C PRO A 126 -1.36 -16.70 19.21
N ASN A 127 -1.03 -15.83 18.25
CA ASN A 127 0.21 -15.90 17.46
C ASN A 127 0.87 -14.52 17.34
N PRO A 128 1.35 -13.92 18.44
CA PRO A 128 1.84 -12.54 18.43
C PRO A 128 3.02 -12.32 17.47
N ASN A 129 3.87 -13.34 17.29
CA ASN A 129 4.98 -13.29 16.35
C ASN A 129 4.56 -13.20 14.89
N LYS A 130 3.27 -13.35 14.52
CA LYS A 130 2.79 -13.14 13.14
C LYS A 130 2.33 -11.69 12.90
N PHE A 131 2.32 -10.88 13.95
CA PHE A 131 1.88 -9.49 13.90
C PHE A 131 3.00 -8.54 14.30
N ALA A 132 2.90 -7.29 13.87
CA ALA A 132 3.88 -6.26 14.18
C ALA A 132 3.24 -4.90 14.50
N VAL A 133 3.99 -4.06 15.19
CA VAL A 133 3.71 -2.63 15.36
C VAL A 133 4.86 -1.79 14.81
N PHE A 134 4.53 -0.63 14.23
CA PHE A 134 5.48 0.28 13.60
C PHE A 134 5.34 1.69 14.14
N GLU A 135 6.46 2.38 14.33
CA GLU A 135 6.48 3.83 14.57
C GLU A 135 7.14 4.53 13.38
N ASP A 136 6.35 4.87 12.37
CA ASP A 136 6.82 5.43 11.10
C ASP A 136 5.99 6.62 10.60
N HIS A 137 4.73 6.77 11.03
CA HIS A 137 3.81 7.75 10.46
C HIS A 137 4.01 9.16 11.02
N LEU A 138 4.03 9.30 12.34
CA LEU A 138 4.03 10.56 13.07
C LEU A 138 5.42 10.91 13.60
N LEU A 139 6.47 10.19 13.18
CA LEU A 139 7.84 10.38 13.68
C LEU A 139 8.32 11.83 13.50
N TYR A 140 8.18 12.38 12.29
CA TYR A 140 8.60 13.74 11.94
C TYR A 140 7.48 14.79 12.07
N ALA A 141 6.29 14.39 12.51
CA ALA A 141 5.13 15.27 12.56
C ALA A 141 5.36 16.51 13.44
N THR A 142 6.07 16.37 14.56
CA THR A 142 6.30 17.48 15.50
C THR A 142 7.14 18.61 14.91
N GLY A 143 7.94 18.33 13.87
CA GLY A 143 8.68 19.33 13.10
C GLY A 143 7.83 20.14 12.12
N VAL A 144 6.59 19.72 11.84
CA VAL A 144 5.67 20.40 10.92
C VAL A 144 4.72 21.30 11.68
N ALA A 145 4.59 22.56 11.26
CA ALA A 145 3.79 23.58 11.94
C ALA A 145 2.34 23.12 12.25
N ARG A 146 1.68 22.45 11.29
CA ARG A 146 0.31 21.92 11.42
C ARG A 146 0.14 20.92 12.58
N PHE A 147 1.19 20.13 12.85
CA PHE A 147 1.16 19.01 13.77
C PHE A 147 1.84 19.30 15.12
N SER A 148 2.76 20.26 15.17
CA SER A 148 3.45 20.70 16.39
C SER A 148 2.52 20.91 17.61
N ARG A 149 1.34 21.51 17.39
CA ARG A 149 0.30 21.73 18.43
C ARG A 149 -0.29 20.45 19.04
N PHE A 150 -0.04 19.28 18.44
CA PHE A 150 -0.51 17.98 18.88
C PHE A 150 0.60 17.10 19.45
N GLU A 151 1.81 17.63 19.66
CA GLU A 151 2.99 16.88 20.15
C GLU A 151 2.67 15.97 21.34
N SER A 152 2.00 16.49 22.38
CA SER A 152 1.61 15.68 23.55
C SER A 152 0.69 14.50 23.21
N LYS A 153 -0.25 14.69 22.28
CA LYS A 153 -1.15 13.63 21.82
C LYS A 153 -0.42 12.60 20.96
N ILE A 154 0.51 13.05 20.11
CA ILE A 154 1.37 12.16 19.32
C ILE A 154 2.19 11.28 20.26
N GLN A 155 2.79 11.87 21.30
CA GLN A 155 3.51 11.10 22.32
C GLN A 155 2.60 10.11 23.05
N THR A 156 1.37 10.50 23.41
CA THR A 156 0.40 9.56 23.99
C THR A 156 0.14 8.35 23.09
N LEU A 157 0.00 8.55 21.77
CA LEU A 157 -0.22 7.45 20.83
C LEU A 157 1.00 6.51 20.76
N ARG A 158 2.22 7.06 20.75
CA ARG A 158 3.46 6.27 20.81
C ARG A 158 3.54 5.44 22.10
N ASP A 159 3.24 6.05 23.25
CA ASP A 159 3.25 5.35 24.54
C ASP A 159 2.21 4.21 24.55
N MET A 160 1.01 4.45 24.00
CA MET A 160 -0.04 3.42 23.89
C MET A 160 0.35 2.26 22.95
N GLN A 161 1.09 2.53 21.88
CA GLN A 161 1.63 1.46 21.04
C GLN A 161 2.65 0.61 21.82
N VAL A 162 3.54 1.24 22.58
CA VAL A 162 4.52 0.54 23.43
C VAL A 162 3.80 -0.33 24.47
N ASP A 163 2.71 0.16 25.07
CA ASP A 163 1.90 -0.60 26.00
C ASP A 163 1.24 -1.82 25.33
N PHE A 164 0.65 -1.63 24.15
CA PHE A 164 0.09 -2.73 23.36
C PHE A 164 1.15 -3.78 23.01
N GLN A 165 2.33 -3.33 22.55
CA GLN A 165 3.44 -4.22 22.19
C GLN A 165 3.87 -5.06 23.39
N LYS A 166 4.10 -4.44 24.55
CA LYS A 166 4.49 -5.14 25.78
C LYS A 166 3.41 -6.09 26.27
N HIS A 167 2.15 -5.70 26.15
CA HIS A 167 1.01 -6.52 26.58
C HIS A 167 0.84 -7.76 25.71
N THR A 168 1.05 -7.63 24.40
CA THR A 168 0.74 -8.69 23.43
C THR A 168 1.94 -9.50 22.98
N GLY A 169 3.15 -8.94 23.02
CA GLY A 169 4.39 -9.57 22.57
C GLY A 169 4.56 -9.61 21.04
N VAL A 170 3.82 -8.79 20.28
CA VAL A 170 3.99 -8.69 18.83
C VAL A 170 5.38 -8.15 18.44
N ARG A 171 5.79 -8.35 17.18
CA ARG A 171 7.06 -7.80 16.67
C ARG A 171 7.08 -6.28 16.85
N ASP A 172 8.22 -5.77 17.29
CA ASP A 172 8.40 -4.36 17.65
C ASP A 172 9.31 -3.66 16.67
N TYR A 173 8.74 -2.72 15.90
CA TYR A 173 9.46 -1.80 15.04
C TYR A 173 9.22 -0.35 15.47
N SER A 174 9.17 -0.11 16.79
CA SER A 174 9.13 1.23 17.36
C SER A 174 10.45 1.98 17.11
N ALA A 175 10.40 3.32 17.11
CA ALA A 175 11.56 4.14 16.81
C ALA A 175 12.55 4.12 17.99
N VAL A 176 13.85 4.08 17.69
CA VAL A 176 14.91 4.12 18.70
C VAL A 176 15.77 5.36 18.47
N GLY A 177 15.85 6.23 19.48
CA GLY A 177 16.60 7.49 19.37
C GLY A 177 16.01 8.46 18.35
N GLY A 178 14.71 8.38 18.08
CA GLY A 178 14.03 9.21 17.09
C GLY A 178 14.18 8.74 15.64
N ILE A 179 14.69 7.52 15.42
CA ILE A 179 14.88 6.92 14.09
C ILE A 179 13.98 5.68 13.98
N SER A 180 13.13 5.65 12.95
CA SER A 180 12.31 4.47 12.63
C SER A 180 13.17 3.36 12.01
N PRO A 181 12.88 2.07 12.27
CA PRO A 181 13.43 0.97 11.47
C PRO A 181 13.06 1.06 9.98
N GLY A 182 11.94 1.70 9.64
CA GLY A 182 11.49 1.90 8.28
C GLY A 182 9.98 2.04 8.16
N ILE A 183 9.54 2.36 6.94
CA ILE A 183 8.13 2.42 6.58
C ILE A 183 7.54 1.01 6.67
N CYS A 184 6.41 0.86 7.34
CA CYS A 184 5.83 -0.43 7.73
C CYS A 184 5.74 -1.44 6.57
N HIS A 185 5.28 -1.04 5.39
CA HIS A 185 5.17 -1.92 4.22
C HIS A 185 6.52 -2.40 3.70
N GLN A 186 7.52 -1.52 3.70
CA GLN A 186 8.87 -1.84 3.25
C GLN A 186 9.47 -2.89 4.18
N VAL A 187 9.45 -2.61 5.49
CA VAL A 187 10.02 -3.50 6.50
C VAL A 187 9.24 -4.81 6.57
N ALA A 188 7.91 -4.79 6.50
CA ALA A 188 7.11 -6.01 6.52
C ALA A 188 7.45 -6.94 5.35
N ARG A 189 7.56 -6.39 4.13
CA ARG A 189 8.00 -7.12 2.94
C ARG A 189 9.42 -7.69 3.13
N GLU A 190 10.34 -6.85 3.60
CA GLU A 190 11.74 -7.22 3.84
C GLU A 190 11.91 -8.32 4.89
N GLU A 191 11.02 -8.43 5.89
CA GLU A 191 11.27 -9.23 7.09
C GLU A 191 10.33 -10.44 7.27
N PHE A 192 9.05 -10.34 6.89
CA PHE A 192 8.08 -11.38 7.29
C PHE A 192 6.84 -11.59 6.39
N ILE A 193 6.75 -10.95 5.22
CA ILE A 193 5.74 -11.32 4.21
C ILE A 193 6.37 -12.30 3.23
N ASP A 194 5.78 -13.48 3.09
CA ASP A 194 6.25 -14.55 2.22
C ASP A 194 5.22 -14.91 1.13
N VAL A 195 5.65 -15.70 0.16
CA VAL A 195 4.78 -16.21 -0.92
C VAL A 195 3.62 -17.01 -0.34
N GLY A 196 2.40 -16.73 -0.80
CA GLY A 196 1.20 -17.47 -0.37
C GLY A 196 0.60 -16.99 0.96
N ASP A 197 1.17 -15.94 1.57
CA ASP A 197 0.58 -15.32 2.75
C ASP A 197 -0.69 -14.53 2.41
N PHE A 198 -1.62 -14.53 3.36
CA PHE A 198 -2.69 -13.54 3.42
C PHE A 198 -2.41 -12.55 4.56
N ILE A 199 -2.05 -11.31 4.21
CA ILE A 199 -1.64 -10.25 5.13
C ILE A 199 -2.67 -9.12 5.16
N GLN A 200 -3.05 -8.68 6.34
CA GLN A 200 -3.90 -7.50 6.50
C GLN A 200 -3.37 -6.60 7.59
N ALA A 201 -3.45 -5.30 7.37
CA ALA A 201 -2.90 -4.30 8.27
C ALA A 201 -3.77 -3.03 8.32
N THR A 202 -3.54 -2.17 9.30
CA THR A 202 -4.34 -0.94 9.50
C THR A 202 -3.92 0.22 8.59
N ASP A 203 -3.25 -0.08 7.48
CA ASP A 203 -2.85 0.89 6.48
C ASP A 203 -3.24 0.43 5.06
N SER A 204 -3.68 1.38 4.24
CA SER A 204 -4.16 1.10 2.89
C SER A 204 -3.08 0.54 1.95
N HIS A 205 -1.83 0.97 2.09
CA HIS A 205 -0.71 0.61 1.20
C HIS A 205 -0.12 -0.77 1.49
N THR A 206 -0.77 -1.54 2.37
CA THR A 206 -0.47 -2.95 2.67
C THR A 206 -0.43 -3.82 1.42
N CYS A 207 -1.17 -3.44 0.38
CA CYS A 207 -1.15 -4.03 -0.96
C CYS A 207 0.24 -4.14 -1.59
N MET A 208 1.21 -3.35 -1.13
CA MET A 208 2.63 -3.50 -1.52
C MET A 208 3.18 -4.92 -1.30
N GLY A 209 2.66 -5.66 -0.31
CA GLY A 209 3.03 -7.06 -0.07
C GLY A 209 2.76 -7.99 -1.26
N GLY A 210 1.84 -7.61 -2.15
CA GLY A 210 1.48 -8.35 -3.35
C GLY A 210 2.62 -8.57 -4.34
N ALA A 211 3.67 -7.76 -4.26
CA ALA A 211 4.89 -7.98 -5.05
C ALA A 211 5.56 -9.31 -4.72
N SER A 212 5.39 -9.82 -3.49
CA SER A 212 5.93 -11.10 -3.03
C SER A 212 5.03 -12.29 -3.37
N ASN A 213 4.03 -12.10 -4.24
CA ASN A 213 2.99 -13.09 -4.52
C ASN A 213 2.25 -13.49 -3.22
N ALA A 214 1.78 -12.48 -2.49
CA ALA A 214 0.98 -12.59 -1.27
C ALA A 214 -0.33 -11.81 -1.44
N LEU A 215 -1.44 -12.30 -0.88
CA LEU A 215 -2.66 -11.51 -0.81
C LEU A 215 -2.50 -10.48 0.32
N SER A 216 -2.52 -9.19 0.00
CA SER A 216 -2.25 -8.17 1.02
C SER A 216 -3.11 -6.92 0.85
N TYR A 217 -3.81 -6.46 1.88
CA TYR A 217 -4.55 -5.20 1.80
C TYR A 217 -4.93 -4.61 3.16
N GLY A 218 -5.21 -3.30 3.15
CA GLY A 218 -5.58 -2.56 4.35
C GLY A 218 -6.99 -2.85 4.85
N VAL A 219 -7.16 -2.82 6.17
CA VAL A 219 -8.44 -2.96 6.86
C VAL A 219 -8.57 -1.93 7.98
N GLY A 220 -9.80 -1.68 8.44
CA GLY A 220 -10.04 -0.79 9.58
C GLY A 220 -9.66 -1.42 10.93
N SER A 221 -9.47 -0.58 11.95
CA SER A 221 -9.03 -1.00 13.30
C SER A 221 -9.90 -2.08 13.94
N THR A 222 -11.22 -2.10 13.71
CA THR A 222 -12.11 -3.15 14.24
C THR A 222 -11.88 -4.51 13.57
N GLU A 223 -11.66 -4.52 12.26
CA GLU A 223 -11.35 -5.74 11.53
C GLU A 223 -9.96 -6.24 11.86
N TYR A 224 -9.00 -5.33 12.02
CA TYR A 224 -7.66 -5.67 12.51
C TYR A 224 -7.69 -6.23 13.94
N ALA A 225 -8.49 -5.66 14.85
CA ALA A 225 -8.70 -6.22 16.19
C ALA A 225 -9.31 -7.64 16.11
N ASN A 226 -10.23 -7.88 15.18
CA ASN A 226 -10.75 -9.22 14.97
C ASN A 226 -9.69 -10.20 14.46
N LEU A 227 -8.95 -9.87 13.41
CA LEU A 227 -7.98 -10.80 12.82
C LEU A 227 -6.80 -11.07 13.78
N VAL A 228 -6.35 -10.07 14.54
CA VAL A 228 -5.21 -10.26 15.45
C VAL A 228 -5.56 -11.18 16.62
N TYR A 229 -6.81 -11.15 17.09
CA TYR A 229 -7.28 -11.99 18.21
C TYR A 229 -7.92 -13.31 17.76
N ASN A 230 -8.82 -13.27 16.77
CA ASN A 230 -9.58 -14.43 16.29
C ASN A 230 -8.95 -15.13 15.06
N GLN A 231 -7.87 -14.59 14.49
CA GLN A 231 -7.06 -15.21 13.40
C GLN A 231 -7.78 -15.35 12.05
N PHE A 232 -8.82 -14.56 11.80
CA PHE A 232 -9.53 -14.56 10.51
C PHE A 232 -10.06 -13.18 10.12
N SER A 233 -10.33 -13.02 8.83
CA SER A 233 -11.06 -11.90 8.27
C SER A 233 -12.34 -12.38 7.59
N PHE A 234 -13.33 -11.49 7.57
CA PHE A 234 -14.40 -11.59 6.60
C PHE A 234 -13.87 -11.14 5.24
N VAL A 235 -14.18 -11.88 4.19
CA VAL A 235 -13.79 -11.55 2.83
C VAL A 235 -15.00 -11.74 1.93
N SER A 236 -15.38 -10.67 1.24
CA SER A 236 -16.15 -10.80 0.00
C SER A 236 -15.13 -10.98 -1.11
N VAL A 237 -15.16 -12.15 -1.77
CA VAL A 237 -14.20 -12.48 -2.82
C VAL A 237 -14.34 -11.44 -3.94
N PRO A 238 -13.29 -10.65 -4.21
CA PRO A 238 -13.39 -9.56 -5.17
C PRO A 238 -13.36 -10.10 -6.60
N GLU A 239 -13.92 -9.33 -7.53
CA GLU A 239 -13.59 -9.45 -8.94
C GLU A 239 -12.09 -9.16 -9.18
N SER A 240 -11.53 -9.65 -10.29
CA SER A 240 -10.14 -9.35 -10.67
C SER A 240 -10.06 -8.69 -12.05
N ILE A 241 -9.00 -7.89 -12.26
CA ILE A 241 -8.56 -7.35 -13.54
C ILE A 241 -7.10 -7.74 -13.76
N ARG A 242 -6.75 -8.16 -14.98
CA ARG A 242 -5.42 -8.66 -15.32
C ARG A 242 -4.66 -7.69 -16.21
N PHE A 243 -3.43 -7.38 -15.85
CA PHE A 243 -2.47 -6.64 -16.68
C PHE A 243 -1.33 -7.56 -17.11
N GLU A 244 -1.30 -7.90 -18.40
CA GLU A 244 -0.24 -8.68 -19.05
C GLU A 244 0.85 -7.74 -19.54
N LEU A 245 1.98 -7.69 -18.83
CA LEU A 245 3.11 -6.86 -19.20
C LEU A 245 3.92 -7.55 -20.30
N VAL A 246 4.22 -6.83 -21.39
CA VAL A 246 5.02 -7.34 -22.52
C VAL A 246 6.13 -6.37 -22.89
N GLY A 247 7.28 -6.90 -23.33
CA GLY A 247 8.47 -6.10 -23.63
C GLY A 247 9.23 -5.68 -22.38
N GLU A 248 10.07 -4.64 -22.52
CA GLU A 248 10.90 -4.09 -21.44
C GLU A 248 10.78 -2.57 -21.44
N LEU A 249 10.88 -1.93 -20.27
CA LEU A 249 10.80 -0.46 -20.16
C LEU A 249 12.00 0.23 -20.82
N HIS A 250 11.75 1.42 -21.38
CA HIS A 250 12.85 2.32 -21.75
C HIS A 250 13.65 2.74 -20.50
N PRO A 251 14.98 2.92 -20.56
CA PRO A 251 15.80 3.34 -19.42
C PRO A 251 15.42 4.69 -18.78
N GLY A 252 14.56 5.46 -19.45
CA GLY A 252 13.96 6.71 -18.95
C GLY A 252 12.71 6.52 -18.08
N CYS A 253 12.20 5.29 -17.97
CA CYS A 253 10.94 4.95 -17.31
C CYS A 253 11.16 3.94 -16.18
N THR A 254 10.21 3.91 -15.26
CA THR A 254 10.13 2.99 -14.12
C THR A 254 8.72 2.41 -14.02
N ALA A 255 8.50 1.47 -13.10
CA ALA A 255 7.19 0.95 -12.74
C ALA A 255 6.24 2.04 -12.24
N LYS A 256 6.76 3.19 -11.76
CA LYS A 256 5.91 4.36 -11.48
C LYS A 256 5.20 4.83 -12.75
N ASP A 257 5.90 4.88 -13.88
CA ASP A 257 5.31 5.32 -15.16
C ASP A 257 4.27 4.31 -15.66
N ILE A 258 4.49 3.01 -15.44
CA ILE A 258 3.49 1.96 -15.71
C ILE A 258 2.22 2.19 -14.89
N ILE A 259 2.33 2.36 -13.56
CA ILE A 259 1.15 2.48 -12.72
C ILE A 259 0.44 3.83 -12.89
N LEU A 260 1.17 4.90 -13.23
CA LEU A 260 0.57 6.18 -13.66
C LEU A 260 -0.21 6.04 -14.97
N HIS A 261 0.32 5.26 -15.92
CA HIS A 261 -0.42 4.91 -17.14
C HIS A 261 -1.72 4.15 -16.80
N ILE A 262 -1.65 3.16 -15.92
CA ILE A 262 -2.82 2.38 -15.51
C ILE A 262 -3.85 3.24 -14.79
N LEU A 263 -3.40 4.12 -13.88
CA LEU A 263 -4.24 5.09 -13.20
C LEU A 263 -5.02 5.96 -14.20
N TRP A 264 -4.31 6.48 -15.20
CA TRP A 264 -4.91 7.38 -16.18
C TRP A 264 -5.83 6.68 -17.18
N LYS A 265 -5.46 5.48 -17.64
CA LYS A 265 -6.19 4.80 -18.72
C LYS A 265 -7.32 3.90 -18.24
N TYR A 266 -7.20 3.34 -17.03
CA TYR A 266 -8.14 2.35 -16.50
C TYR A 266 -8.83 2.85 -15.24
N ALA A 267 -8.06 3.27 -14.22
CA ALA A 267 -8.66 3.67 -12.95
C ALA A 267 -9.50 4.94 -13.05
N ALA A 268 -9.09 5.91 -13.87
CA ALA A 268 -9.87 7.12 -14.18
C ALA A 268 -11.28 6.79 -14.72
N ASN A 269 -11.43 5.63 -15.37
CA ASN A 269 -12.70 5.13 -15.89
C ASN A 269 -13.40 4.14 -14.94
N SER A 270 -12.92 4.02 -13.70
CA SER A 270 -13.40 3.08 -12.67
C SER A 270 -13.28 1.59 -13.05
N GLU A 271 -12.41 1.24 -13.99
CA GLU A 271 -12.24 -0.16 -14.44
C GLU A 271 -11.57 -1.04 -13.38
N THR A 272 -10.85 -0.45 -12.43
CA THR A 272 -10.16 -1.14 -11.32
C THR A 272 -10.93 -1.08 -9.99
N LEU A 273 -12.07 -0.39 -9.94
CA LEU A 273 -12.81 -0.11 -8.69
C LEU A 273 -13.24 -1.38 -7.96
N ASP A 274 -12.78 -1.54 -6.72
CA ASP A 274 -13.02 -2.70 -5.83
C ASP A 274 -12.61 -4.06 -6.42
N ARG A 275 -11.84 -4.05 -7.52
CA ARG A 275 -11.23 -5.24 -8.12
C ARG A 275 -9.85 -5.50 -7.55
N SER A 276 -9.37 -6.73 -7.64
CA SER A 276 -7.96 -7.02 -7.43
C SER A 276 -7.19 -6.88 -8.75
N MET A 277 -6.06 -6.19 -8.72
CA MET A 277 -5.19 -6.04 -9.89
C MET A 277 -4.15 -7.16 -9.90
N GLU A 278 -4.18 -7.99 -10.91
CA GLU A 278 -3.19 -9.06 -11.10
C GLU A 278 -2.20 -8.66 -12.20
N PHE A 279 -0.91 -8.77 -11.91
CA PHE A 279 0.17 -8.45 -12.84
C PHE A 279 0.94 -9.72 -13.20
N GLY A 280 1.19 -9.92 -14.49
CA GLY A 280 2.07 -10.97 -14.98
C GLY A 280 2.42 -10.76 -16.43
N GLY A 281 2.63 -11.84 -17.16
CA GLY A 281 3.14 -11.79 -18.53
C GLY A 281 4.67 -11.69 -18.59
N PRO A 282 5.25 -11.92 -19.78
CA PRO A 282 6.70 -12.09 -19.93
C PRO A 282 7.50 -10.83 -19.56
N GLY A 283 6.91 -9.64 -19.70
CA GLY A 283 7.55 -8.37 -19.35
C GLY A 283 7.72 -8.17 -17.85
N LEU A 284 6.93 -8.85 -17.00
CA LEU A 284 7.05 -8.74 -15.54
C LEU A 284 8.45 -9.20 -15.05
N ALA A 285 9.04 -10.19 -15.72
CA ALA A 285 10.38 -10.71 -15.40
C ALA A 285 11.49 -9.67 -15.60
N SER A 286 11.24 -8.60 -16.38
CA SER A 286 12.16 -7.47 -16.54
C SER A 286 12.15 -6.48 -15.37
N LEU A 287 11.09 -6.52 -14.54
CA LEU A 287 10.94 -5.67 -13.37
C LEU A 287 11.50 -6.35 -12.13
N SER A 288 12.29 -5.63 -11.36
CA SER A 288 12.77 -6.06 -10.06
C SER A 288 11.63 -6.20 -9.05
N MET A 289 11.91 -6.82 -7.90
CA MET A 289 10.94 -6.92 -6.81
C MET A 289 10.56 -5.56 -6.20
N ASP A 290 11.46 -4.58 -6.30
CA ASP A 290 11.18 -3.19 -5.89
C ASP A 290 10.25 -2.50 -6.89
N GLU A 291 10.48 -2.66 -8.18
CA GLU A 291 9.58 -2.14 -9.21
C GLU A 291 8.19 -2.79 -9.14
N ARG A 292 8.11 -4.11 -8.88
CA ARG A 292 6.84 -4.81 -8.62
C ARG A 292 6.11 -4.28 -7.39
N ALA A 293 6.85 -3.90 -6.35
CA ALA A 293 6.27 -3.30 -5.16
C ALA A 293 5.72 -1.90 -5.43
N THR A 294 6.31 -1.13 -6.34
CA THR A 294 5.72 0.13 -6.83
C THR A 294 4.36 -0.12 -7.49
N LEU A 295 4.24 -1.14 -8.35
CA LEU A 295 2.95 -1.51 -8.98
C LEU A 295 1.89 -1.88 -7.94
N CYS A 296 2.23 -2.78 -7.01
CA CYS A 296 1.27 -3.28 -6.04
C CYS A 296 0.90 -2.22 -4.99
N ASN A 297 1.84 -1.37 -4.56
CA ASN A 297 1.61 -0.28 -3.62
C ASN A 297 0.53 0.67 -4.14
N MET A 298 0.63 1.09 -5.40
CA MET A 298 -0.29 2.08 -5.98
C MET A 298 -1.62 1.50 -6.48
N ALA A 299 -1.87 0.19 -6.27
CA ALA A 299 -3.19 -0.40 -6.53
C ALA A 299 -4.31 0.29 -5.73
N THR A 300 -4.00 0.75 -4.52
CA THR A 300 -4.96 1.53 -3.70
C THR A 300 -5.40 2.82 -4.38
N GLU A 301 -4.49 3.52 -5.05
CA GLU A 301 -4.82 4.75 -5.79
C GLU A 301 -5.67 4.45 -7.03
N CYS A 302 -5.57 3.24 -7.58
CA CYS A 302 -6.50 2.76 -8.61
C CYS A 302 -7.89 2.43 -8.06
N SER A 303 -8.17 2.70 -6.78
CA SER A 303 -9.37 2.24 -6.07
C SER A 303 -9.55 0.72 -6.12
N ALA A 304 -8.47 -0.02 -6.38
CA ALA A 304 -8.45 -1.48 -6.35
C ALA A 304 -8.37 -1.98 -4.92
N LYS A 305 -8.83 -3.20 -4.70
CA LYS A 305 -8.75 -3.89 -3.41
C LYS A 305 -7.31 -4.16 -3.01
N THR A 306 -6.51 -4.62 -3.98
CA THR A 306 -5.09 -4.99 -3.84
C THR A 306 -4.43 -5.03 -5.22
N GLY A 307 -3.10 -5.05 -5.24
CA GLY A 307 -2.29 -5.54 -6.36
C GLY A 307 -1.60 -6.86 -5.99
N ILE A 308 -1.34 -7.73 -6.96
CA ILE A 308 -0.52 -8.94 -6.77
C ILE A 308 0.26 -9.26 -8.05
N CYS A 309 1.53 -9.62 -7.91
CA CYS A 309 2.37 -10.08 -9.01
C CYS A 309 2.49 -11.61 -9.00
N GLU A 310 2.64 -12.20 -10.19
CA GLU A 310 3.13 -13.57 -10.31
C GLU A 310 4.53 -13.71 -9.71
N ALA A 311 4.78 -14.85 -9.07
CA ALA A 311 6.09 -15.21 -8.57
C ALA A 311 6.95 -15.85 -9.69
N ASP A 312 8.23 -15.54 -9.68
CA ASP A 312 9.22 -16.09 -10.61
C ASP A 312 10.60 -16.21 -9.96
N ASP A 313 11.65 -16.39 -10.78
CA ASP A 313 13.02 -16.51 -10.31
C ASP A 313 13.49 -15.26 -9.55
N ARG A 314 13.00 -14.05 -9.89
CA ARG A 314 13.33 -12.82 -9.16
C ARG A 314 12.72 -12.81 -7.76
N THR A 315 11.52 -13.37 -7.62
CA THR A 315 10.90 -13.56 -6.30
C THR A 315 11.74 -14.49 -5.42
N VAL A 316 12.25 -15.60 -5.99
CA VAL A 316 13.11 -16.55 -5.27
C VAL A 316 14.43 -15.89 -4.85
N GLU A 317 15.14 -15.27 -5.79
CA GLU A 317 16.42 -14.59 -5.53
C GLU A 317 16.28 -13.56 -4.41
N TRP A 318 15.27 -12.69 -4.50
CA TRP A 318 15.06 -11.61 -3.55
C TRP A 318 14.70 -12.10 -2.14
N LEU A 319 13.91 -13.19 -2.05
CA LEU A 319 13.54 -13.79 -0.78
C LEU A 319 14.71 -14.54 -0.14
N LEU A 320 15.50 -15.31 -0.88
CA LEU A 320 16.64 -16.06 -0.32
C LEU A 320 17.72 -15.15 0.28
N ASP A 321 17.89 -13.95 -0.27
CA ASP A 321 18.80 -12.94 0.29
C ASP A 321 18.34 -12.42 1.67
N ARG A 322 17.05 -12.58 2.02
CA ARG A 322 16.42 -12.02 3.23
C ARG A 322 15.87 -13.06 4.19
N ARG A 323 15.53 -14.25 3.71
CA ARG A 323 14.93 -15.37 4.45
C ARG A 323 15.95 -16.49 4.56
N HIS A 324 16.90 -16.34 5.48
CA HIS A 324 17.98 -17.32 5.66
C HIS A 324 17.51 -18.69 6.18
N ASP A 325 16.26 -18.79 6.61
CA ASP A 325 15.60 -20.00 7.09
C ASP A 325 14.78 -20.73 6.00
N LEU A 326 14.57 -20.11 4.83
CA LEU A 326 13.86 -20.72 3.71
C LEU A 326 14.82 -21.26 2.65
N THR A 327 14.38 -22.33 1.98
CA THR A 327 15.04 -22.90 0.80
C THR A 327 14.29 -22.50 -0.48
N GLU A 328 14.99 -22.54 -1.61
CA GLU A 328 14.38 -22.31 -2.94
C GLU A 328 13.16 -23.22 -3.17
N GLU A 329 13.26 -24.51 -2.81
CA GLU A 329 12.18 -25.48 -2.96
C GLU A 329 10.94 -25.07 -2.16
N GLN A 330 11.11 -24.63 -0.91
CA GLN A 330 10.01 -24.14 -0.08
C GLN A 330 9.34 -22.92 -0.71
N ILE A 331 10.12 -21.94 -1.15
CA ILE A 331 9.59 -20.72 -1.77
C ILE A 331 8.79 -21.05 -3.03
N ARG A 332 9.37 -21.84 -3.96
CA ARG A 332 8.70 -22.23 -5.21
C ARG A 332 7.46 -23.07 -4.99
N SER A 333 7.46 -23.94 -3.98
CA SER A 333 6.29 -24.76 -3.64
C SER A 333 5.10 -23.95 -3.15
N SER A 334 5.34 -22.74 -2.65
CA SER A 334 4.31 -21.81 -2.18
C SER A 334 3.78 -20.88 -3.27
N PHE A 335 4.33 -20.91 -4.50
CA PHE A 335 3.90 -20.05 -5.60
C PHE A 335 2.41 -20.19 -5.86
N VAL A 336 1.71 -19.06 -5.93
CA VAL A 336 0.31 -18.98 -6.32
C VAL A 336 0.25 -18.32 -7.69
N LEU A 337 0.06 -19.13 -8.71
CA LEU A 337 -0.10 -18.71 -10.10
C LEU A 337 -1.56 -18.90 -10.55
N PRO A 338 -2.08 -18.09 -11.48
CA PRO A 338 -3.44 -18.27 -11.99
C PRO A 338 -3.57 -19.59 -12.76
N ASP A 339 -4.78 -20.16 -12.81
CA ASP A 339 -5.07 -21.26 -13.76
C ASP A 339 -5.11 -20.73 -15.21
N GLU A 340 -4.77 -21.57 -16.20
CA GLU A 340 -4.71 -21.20 -17.63
C GLU A 340 -6.00 -20.54 -18.16
N GLU A 341 -7.15 -20.93 -17.62
CA GLU A 341 -8.48 -20.43 -17.99
C GLU A 341 -9.15 -19.64 -16.86
N ALA A 342 -8.36 -19.01 -15.99
CA ALA A 342 -8.87 -18.14 -14.94
C ALA A 342 -9.67 -16.96 -15.53
N HIS A 343 -10.81 -16.66 -14.91
CA HIS A 343 -11.68 -15.56 -15.33
C HIS A 343 -11.30 -14.24 -14.64
N TYR A 344 -11.39 -13.14 -15.38
CA TYR A 344 -11.16 -11.78 -14.91
C TYR A 344 -12.32 -10.90 -15.34
N ASP A 345 -13.17 -10.49 -14.40
CA ASP A 345 -14.37 -9.68 -14.66
C ASP A 345 -14.02 -8.29 -15.23
N GLY A 346 -12.88 -7.73 -14.82
CA GLY A 346 -12.33 -6.49 -15.36
C GLY A 346 -11.58 -6.66 -16.70
N GLY A 347 -11.50 -7.90 -17.21
CA GLY A 347 -10.77 -8.24 -18.43
C GLY A 347 -9.26 -8.43 -18.24
N THR A 348 -8.63 -8.82 -19.35
CA THR A 348 -7.18 -8.99 -19.48
C THR A 348 -6.66 -7.94 -20.46
N HIS A 349 -5.72 -7.12 -20.00
CA HIS A 349 -5.21 -5.97 -20.72
C HIS A 349 -3.70 -6.10 -20.93
N GLU A 350 -3.27 -6.07 -22.18
CA GLU A 350 -1.85 -6.05 -22.51
C GLU A 350 -1.28 -4.64 -22.31
N ILE A 351 -0.17 -4.52 -21.58
CA ILE A 351 0.59 -3.28 -21.42
C ILE A 351 1.95 -3.46 -22.07
N ASN A 352 2.15 -2.83 -23.23
CA ASN A 352 3.42 -2.81 -23.93
C ASN A 352 4.41 -1.85 -23.24
N LEU A 353 5.40 -2.39 -22.54
CA LEU A 353 6.37 -1.63 -21.76
C LEU A 353 7.25 -0.71 -22.65
N LEU A 354 7.40 -1.04 -23.93
CA LEU A 354 8.15 -0.20 -24.89
C LEU A 354 7.41 1.10 -25.24
N GLU A 355 6.10 1.16 -25.03
CA GLU A 355 5.28 2.34 -25.31
C GLU A 355 5.07 3.23 -24.09
N ILE A 356 5.51 2.78 -22.91
CA ILE A 356 5.47 3.57 -21.68
C ILE A 356 6.48 4.72 -21.79
N ARG A 357 5.97 5.94 -21.63
CA ARG A 357 6.74 7.19 -21.63
C ARG A 357 6.82 7.74 -20.20
N PRO A 358 7.79 8.61 -19.89
CA PRO A 358 7.83 9.31 -18.62
C PRO A 358 6.54 10.10 -18.37
N MET A 359 5.94 9.90 -17.20
CA MET A 359 4.63 10.44 -16.86
C MET A 359 4.61 11.19 -15.53
N VAL A 360 3.61 12.06 -15.39
CA VAL A 360 3.22 12.65 -14.12
C VAL A 360 1.74 12.46 -13.85
N ALA A 361 1.34 12.46 -12.57
CA ALA A 361 -0.02 12.83 -12.19
C ALA A 361 -0.05 14.31 -11.83
N HIS A 362 -0.81 15.12 -12.56
CA HIS A 362 -0.89 16.58 -12.37
C HIS A 362 -1.93 16.97 -11.30
N PRO A 363 -1.79 18.14 -10.65
CA PRO A 363 -2.62 18.54 -9.52
C PRO A 363 -4.04 19.00 -9.88
N GLY A 364 -4.54 18.66 -11.08
CA GLY A 364 -5.82 19.16 -11.60
C GLY A 364 -5.80 20.64 -11.97
N ASN A 365 -7.00 21.21 -12.07
CA ASN A 365 -7.26 22.65 -12.27
C ASN A 365 -8.53 23.01 -11.48
N PRO A 366 -8.41 23.50 -10.23
CA PRO A 366 -9.56 23.82 -9.39
C PRO A 366 -10.52 24.85 -9.99
N ASP A 367 -10.02 25.80 -10.79
CA ASP A 367 -10.84 26.82 -11.46
C ASP A 367 -11.75 26.21 -12.54
N GLU A 368 -11.37 25.05 -13.08
CA GLU A 368 -12.16 24.26 -14.03
C GLU A 368 -12.92 23.11 -13.35
N GLY A 369 -12.88 23.04 -12.02
CA GLY A 369 -13.55 22.00 -11.23
C GLY A 369 -12.87 20.63 -11.30
N VAL A 370 -11.61 20.56 -11.74
CA VAL A 370 -10.81 19.32 -11.77
C VAL A 370 -9.96 19.26 -10.50
N PRO A 371 -10.29 18.42 -9.51
CA PRO A 371 -9.50 18.30 -8.29
C PRO A 371 -8.17 17.60 -8.54
N SER A 372 -7.22 17.80 -7.63
CA SER A 372 -5.98 17.01 -7.62
C SER A 372 -6.28 15.56 -7.26
N ASP A 373 -5.89 14.65 -8.16
CA ASP A 373 -6.17 13.22 -8.07
C ASP A 373 -5.04 12.41 -8.76
N PRO A 374 -4.60 11.26 -8.22
CA PRO A 374 -3.57 10.43 -8.85
C PRO A 374 -3.90 9.94 -10.27
N THR A 375 -5.18 9.93 -10.66
CA THR A 375 -5.65 9.53 -11.99
C THR A 375 -5.45 10.59 -13.07
N ASN A 376 -5.04 11.81 -12.71
CA ASN A 376 -4.77 12.93 -13.61
C ASN A 376 -3.44 12.76 -14.38
N GLY A 377 -3.32 11.72 -15.20
CA GLY A 377 -2.09 11.42 -15.94
C GLY A 377 -1.78 12.40 -17.08
N ALA A 378 -0.50 12.72 -17.24
CA ALA A 378 0.03 13.46 -18.39
C ALA A 378 1.45 12.98 -18.72
N TYR A 379 1.84 13.05 -20.00
CA TYR A 379 3.22 12.80 -20.42
C TYR A 379 4.09 14.03 -20.16
N VAL A 380 5.32 13.81 -19.70
CA VAL A 380 6.23 14.90 -19.32
C VAL A 380 6.55 15.82 -20.51
N ASP A 381 6.71 15.27 -21.70
CA ASP A 381 7.00 15.99 -22.95
C ASP A 381 5.80 16.75 -23.53
N GLU A 382 4.59 16.52 -23.00
CA GLU A 382 3.36 17.23 -23.37
C GLU A 382 2.93 18.25 -22.31
N LEU A 383 3.62 18.31 -21.16
CA LEU A 383 3.24 19.12 -19.99
C LEU A 383 3.54 20.62 -20.13
N GLY A 384 4.47 20.98 -21.02
CA GLY A 384 5.02 22.33 -21.10
C GLY A 384 6.05 22.63 -20.02
N ASP A 385 6.39 23.92 -19.83
CA ASP A 385 7.38 24.35 -18.83
C ASP A 385 6.72 24.54 -17.46
N VAL A 386 6.93 23.58 -16.56
CA VAL A 386 6.46 23.62 -15.17
C VAL A 386 7.65 23.73 -14.23
N ARG A 387 7.89 24.94 -13.70
CA ARG A 387 8.91 25.16 -12.66
C ARG A 387 8.52 24.48 -11.36
N ILE A 388 9.52 24.06 -10.61
CA ILE A 388 9.34 23.43 -9.29
C ILE A 388 10.08 24.23 -8.22
N ASP A 389 9.58 24.15 -7.00
CA ASP A 389 10.22 24.69 -5.80
C ASP A 389 10.75 23.54 -4.91
N ILE A 390 10.10 22.37 -4.97
CA ILE A 390 10.44 21.21 -4.13
C ILE A 390 10.51 19.95 -4.99
N ALA A 391 11.59 19.18 -4.83
CA ALA A 391 11.72 17.82 -5.35
C ALA A 391 11.78 16.83 -4.17
N TYR A 392 10.79 15.94 -4.05
CA TYR A 392 10.72 14.98 -2.96
C TYR A 392 10.81 13.53 -3.46
N ALA A 393 11.94 12.89 -3.17
CA ALA A 393 12.23 11.49 -3.43
C ALA A 393 12.08 10.65 -2.14
N GLY A 394 11.57 9.43 -2.25
CA GLY A 394 11.26 8.56 -1.10
C GLY A 394 9.77 8.28 -0.86
N SER A 395 9.46 7.71 0.30
CA SER A 395 8.21 7.01 0.70
C SER A 395 8.16 5.51 0.38
N CYS A 396 7.11 4.80 0.82
CA CYS A 396 6.93 3.38 0.54
C CYS A 396 6.92 3.05 -0.96
N THR A 397 6.58 4.02 -1.82
CA THR A 397 6.54 3.81 -3.26
C THR A 397 7.88 4.06 -3.94
N ALA A 398 8.80 4.80 -3.34
CA ALA A 398 10.02 5.26 -4.00
C ALA A 398 11.25 5.39 -3.07
N GLY A 399 11.27 4.61 -2.00
CA GLY A 399 12.32 4.63 -0.96
C GLY A 399 13.11 3.33 -0.87
N LYS A 400 13.15 2.53 -1.93
CA LYS A 400 13.68 1.15 -1.96
C LYS A 400 15.07 1.10 -2.60
N ASP A 401 15.71 -0.06 -2.62
CA ASP A 401 17.10 -0.19 -3.08
C ASP A 401 17.28 0.30 -4.52
N ASP A 402 16.36 -0.07 -5.42
CA ASP A 402 16.41 0.33 -6.82
C ASP A 402 16.09 1.81 -7.04
N ASP A 403 15.17 2.39 -6.26
CA ASP A 403 14.87 3.82 -6.33
C ASP A 403 16.11 4.65 -6.00
N PHE A 404 16.86 4.23 -4.97
CA PHE A 404 18.11 4.86 -4.56
C PHE A 404 19.21 4.72 -5.62
N SER A 405 19.27 3.56 -6.30
CA SER A 405 20.13 3.38 -7.46
C SER A 405 19.79 4.36 -8.59
N PHE A 406 18.50 4.57 -8.89
CA PHE A 406 18.05 5.56 -9.88
C PHE A 406 18.42 6.99 -9.49
N TYR A 407 18.19 7.38 -8.23
CA TYR A 407 18.59 8.68 -7.72
C TYR A 407 20.11 8.90 -7.86
N ALA A 408 20.91 7.89 -7.50
CA ALA A 408 22.37 7.97 -7.57
C ALA A 408 22.84 8.14 -9.02
N MET A 409 22.26 7.38 -9.95
CA MET A 409 22.56 7.49 -11.38
C MET A 409 22.34 8.92 -11.90
N VAL A 410 21.19 9.54 -11.59
CA VAL A 410 20.88 10.90 -12.03
C VAL A 410 21.82 11.92 -11.38
N CYS A 411 22.07 11.80 -10.07
CA CYS A 411 22.99 12.69 -9.35
C CYS A 411 24.42 12.60 -9.88
N GLU A 412 24.92 11.40 -10.18
CA GLU A 412 26.24 11.21 -10.77
C GLU A 412 26.36 11.89 -12.13
N ALA A 413 25.34 11.77 -12.98
CA ALA A 413 25.34 12.42 -14.28
C ALA A 413 25.33 13.95 -14.16
N ALA A 414 24.50 14.50 -13.26
CA ALA A 414 24.47 15.92 -12.99
C ALA A 414 25.82 16.45 -12.47
N LEU A 415 26.41 15.76 -11.50
CA LEU A 415 27.72 16.12 -10.94
C LEU A 415 28.84 16.04 -12.00
N LYS A 416 28.82 15.05 -12.89
CA LYS A 416 29.76 14.95 -14.03
C LYS A 416 29.62 16.12 -15.01
N ALA A 417 28.40 16.65 -15.17
CA ALA A 417 28.13 17.87 -15.94
C ALA A 417 28.48 19.17 -15.18
N GLY A 418 28.94 19.08 -13.92
CA GLY A 418 29.25 20.23 -13.08
C GLY A 418 28.02 20.91 -12.47
N LEU A 419 26.87 20.22 -12.47
CA LEU A 419 25.62 20.69 -11.90
C LEU A 419 25.45 20.23 -10.45
N LYS A 420 24.62 20.99 -9.73
CA LYS A 420 24.04 20.66 -8.43
C LYS A 420 22.54 20.89 -8.50
N VAL A 421 21.81 20.49 -7.46
CA VAL A 421 20.39 20.87 -7.30
C VAL A 421 20.24 22.36 -7.59
N ALA A 422 19.20 22.73 -8.35
CA ALA A 422 18.97 24.10 -8.79
C ALA A 422 18.83 25.05 -7.58
N GLU A 423 19.31 26.29 -7.71
CA GLU A 423 19.46 27.24 -6.58
C GLU A 423 18.15 27.53 -5.83
N ASP A 424 17.02 27.53 -6.54
CA ASP A 424 15.69 27.80 -5.99
C ASP A 424 14.88 26.50 -5.70
N VAL A 425 15.52 25.33 -5.73
CA VAL A 425 14.87 24.04 -5.49
C VAL A 425 15.37 23.37 -4.21
N GLU A 426 14.44 23.04 -3.34
CA GLU A 426 14.69 22.19 -2.18
C GLU A 426 14.54 20.72 -2.57
N CYS A 427 15.62 19.93 -2.49
CA CYS A 427 15.61 18.52 -2.85
C CYS A 427 15.79 17.62 -1.63
N TYR A 428 14.87 16.68 -1.43
CA TYR A 428 14.89 15.72 -0.33
C TYR A 428 14.90 14.28 -0.86
N ILE A 429 15.67 13.40 -0.22
CA ILE A 429 15.57 11.94 -0.36
C ILE A 429 15.29 11.33 1.01
N GLN A 430 14.19 10.59 1.15
CA GLN A 430 13.87 9.82 2.35
C GLN A 430 14.11 8.32 2.15
N PHE A 431 14.86 7.70 3.07
CA PHE A 431 15.07 6.25 3.09
C PHE A 431 13.77 5.51 3.41
N GLY A 432 13.47 4.42 2.70
CA GLY A 432 12.30 3.58 3.00
C GLY A 432 12.50 2.71 4.23
N SER A 433 13.73 2.32 4.54
CA SER A 433 14.10 1.48 5.67
C SER A 433 15.55 1.67 6.07
N LYS A 434 15.91 1.16 7.25
CA LYS A 434 17.29 1.14 7.73
C LYS A 434 18.21 0.32 6.81
N SER A 435 17.73 -0.79 6.25
CA SER A 435 18.48 -1.63 5.32
C SER A 435 18.86 -0.86 4.04
N VAL A 436 17.92 -0.10 3.47
CA VAL A 436 18.17 0.78 2.31
C VAL A 436 19.21 1.87 2.64
N LYS A 437 19.13 2.45 3.85
CA LYS A 437 20.11 3.43 4.32
C LYS A 437 21.51 2.83 4.41
N GLU A 438 21.65 1.67 5.04
CA GLU A 438 22.93 0.96 5.18
C GLU A 438 23.52 0.58 3.81
N LEU A 439 22.68 0.09 2.88
CA LEU A 439 23.09 -0.19 1.51
C LEU A 439 23.58 1.09 0.80
N SER A 440 22.86 2.20 0.95
CA SER A 440 23.22 3.49 0.34
C SER A 440 24.57 4.00 0.84
N GLU A 441 24.85 3.86 2.13
CA GLU A 441 26.15 4.18 2.72
C GLU A 441 27.25 3.27 2.16
N GLN A 442 27.00 1.96 2.09
CA GLN A 442 27.95 0.98 1.53
C GLN A 442 28.28 1.25 0.07
N LYS A 443 27.30 1.64 -0.73
CA LYS A 443 27.46 1.95 -2.16
C LYS A 443 28.05 3.35 -2.40
N GLY A 444 28.13 4.18 -1.37
CA GLY A 444 28.61 5.57 -1.46
C GLY A 444 27.57 6.53 -2.05
N TRP A 445 26.31 6.12 -2.17
CA TRP A 445 25.22 6.94 -2.69
C TRP A 445 24.92 8.13 -1.79
N THR A 446 24.97 7.97 -0.47
CA THR A 446 24.75 9.06 0.49
C THR A 446 25.67 10.24 0.23
N LYS A 447 26.97 9.97 0.01
CA LYS A 447 27.96 10.99 -0.33
C LYS A 447 27.65 11.70 -1.66
N ILE A 448 27.22 10.95 -2.67
CA ILE A 448 26.83 11.50 -3.99
C ILE A 448 25.66 12.47 -3.82
N PHE A 449 24.65 12.10 -3.03
CA PHE A 449 23.48 12.93 -2.75
C PHE A 449 23.85 14.23 -2.02
N GLU A 450 24.65 14.12 -0.97
CA GLU A 450 25.13 15.29 -0.22
C GLU A 450 25.98 16.23 -1.10
N GLU A 451 26.87 15.69 -1.93
CA GLU A 451 27.68 16.48 -2.87
C GLU A 451 26.81 17.22 -3.90
N ALA A 452 25.73 16.59 -4.36
CA ALA A 452 24.74 17.17 -5.26
C ALA A 452 23.86 18.26 -4.62
N GLY A 453 23.84 18.36 -3.29
CA GLY A 453 23.02 19.33 -2.55
C GLY A 453 21.66 18.79 -2.09
N VAL A 454 21.51 17.46 -1.99
CA VAL A 454 20.27 16.82 -1.54
C VAL A 454 20.24 16.70 -0.02
N HIS A 455 19.06 16.94 0.56
CA HIS A 455 18.78 16.72 1.98
C HIS A 455 18.30 15.28 2.23
N LEU A 456 19.08 14.52 3.01
CA LEU A 456 18.73 13.16 3.39
C LEU A 456 17.84 13.14 4.63
N ILE A 457 16.77 12.33 4.59
CA ILE A 457 15.83 12.12 5.69
C ILE A 457 15.88 10.66 6.12
N ASP A 458 16.02 10.44 7.42
CA ASP A 458 15.98 9.10 8.02
C ASP A 458 14.64 8.38 7.73
N PRO A 459 14.60 7.05 7.88
CA PRO A 459 13.41 6.27 7.55
C PRO A 459 12.15 6.71 8.31
N GLY A 460 11.00 6.64 7.63
CA GLY A 460 9.66 6.98 8.11
C GLY A 460 8.74 7.45 6.97
N CYS A 461 7.46 7.72 7.23
CA CYS A 461 6.49 8.12 6.19
C CYS A 461 6.68 9.57 5.70
N GLY A 462 7.04 10.49 6.59
CA GLY A 462 7.42 11.87 6.24
C GLY A 462 6.38 12.66 5.43
N ALA A 463 6.82 13.30 4.35
CA ALA A 463 5.98 14.16 3.52
C ALA A 463 4.81 13.43 2.85
N CYS A 464 4.88 12.09 2.70
CA CYS A 464 3.81 11.29 2.10
C CYS A 464 2.44 11.52 2.77
N ILE A 465 2.42 11.74 4.09
CA ILE A 465 1.22 12.05 4.86
C ILE A 465 1.18 13.51 5.34
N GLY A 466 2.06 14.36 4.81
CA GLY A 466 2.22 15.75 5.20
C GLY A 466 2.96 15.94 6.53
N ALA A 467 3.65 14.93 7.04
CA ALA A 467 4.24 14.89 8.38
C ALA A 467 5.78 14.78 8.32
N GLY A 468 6.46 15.69 7.62
CA GLY A 468 7.92 15.78 7.60
C GLY A 468 8.45 16.89 6.69
N PRO A 469 9.77 16.99 6.51
CA PRO A 469 10.41 17.89 5.53
C PRO A 469 9.96 17.59 4.10
N GLY A 470 10.03 18.57 3.20
CA GLY A 470 9.59 18.44 1.80
C GLY A 470 8.09 18.60 1.57
N VAL A 471 7.36 19.06 2.59
CA VAL A 471 5.96 19.48 2.51
C VAL A 471 5.90 20.96 2.09
N SER A 472 5.00 21.31 1.18
CA SER A 472 4.79 22.72 0.81
C SER A 472 4.23 23.54 1.99
N GLU A 473 4.55 24.84 2.03
CA GLU A 473 4.13 25.79 3.07
C GLU A 473 3.08 26.79 2.58
N ASP A 474 3.06 27.12 1.28
CA ASP A 474 2.06 27.99 0.67
C ASP A 474 1.45 27.38 -0.62
N SER A 475 0.39 28.01 -1.13
CA SER A 475 -0.39 27.51 -2.26
C SER A 475 0.27 27.70 -3.64
N GLU A 476 1.28 28.54 -3.73
CA GLU A 476 1.96 28.84 -4.99
C GLU A 476 3.09 27.87 -5.28
N GLN A 477 3.68 27.27 -4.23
CA GLN A 477 4.75 26.29 -4.36
C GLN A 477 4.33 25.07 -5.19
N VAL A 478 5.22 24.65 -6.08
CA VAL A 478 5.10 23.46 -6.92
C VAL A 478 6.07 22.40 -6.43
N THR A 479 5.53 21.24 -6.06
CA THR A 479 6.28 20.06 -5.66
C THR A 479 6.18 19.00 -6.75
N VAL A 480 7.31 18.42 -7.16
CA VAL A 480 7.36 17.14 -7.89
C VAL A 480 7.83 16.05 -6.93
N SER A 481 7.08 14.95 -6.85
CA SER A 481 7.30 13.96 -5.81
C SER A 481 7.12 12.52 -6.27
N ALA A 482 7.93 11.61 -5.70
CA ALA A 482 7.86 10.19 -5.97
C ALA A 482 6.86 9.43 -5.08
N ILE A 483 6.08 10.15 -4.25
CA ILE A 483 5.01 9.56 -3.43
C ILE A 483 3.85 9.03 -4.30
N ASN A 484 2.84 8.43 -3.65
CA ASN A 484 1.71 7.81 -4.33
C ASN A 484 0.44 8.68 -4.39
N ARG A 485 0.28 9.68 -3.53
CA ARG A 485 -0.95 10.50 -3.44
C ARG A 485 -0.68 11.98 -3.59
N ASN A 486 -1.44 12.65 -4.46
CA ASN A 486 -1.41 14.10 -4.61
C ASN A 486 -2.74 14.81 -4.32
N PHE A 487 -3.70 14.17 -3.64
CA PHE A 487 -4.95 14.86 -3.24
C PHE A 487 -4.68 16.23 -2.59
N GLN A 488 -5.57 17.19 -2.83
CA GLN A 488 -5.40 18.55 -2.32
C GLN A 488 -5.15 18.56 -0.81
N GLY A 489 -4.08 19.21 -0.36
CA GLY A 489 -3.72 19.29 1.06
C GLY A 489 -2.98 18.06 1.62
N ARG A 490 -2.65 17.07 0.77
CA ARG A 490 -1.97 15.82 1.19
C ARG A 490 -0.55 16.08 1.70
N SER A 491 0.26 16.81 0.93
CA SER A 491 1.64 17.20 1.29
C SER A 491 1.78 18.72 1.25
N GLY A 492 0.97 19.38 2.07
CA GLY A 492 0.94 20.84 2.18
C GLY A 492 -0.09 21.48 1.25
N PRO A 493 -0.18 22.83 1.25
CA PRO A 493 -1.20 23.57 0.54
C PRO A 493 -0.89 23.82 -0.95
N GLY A 494 0.34 23.55 -1.40
CA GLY A 494 0.81 23.80 -2.76
C GLY A 494 0.31 22.80 -3.81
N LYS A 495 0.88 22.92 -5.01
CA LYS A 495 0.60 22.08 -6.18
C LYS A 495 1.52 20.87 -6.18
N LEU A 496 0.96 19.66 -6.19
CA LEU A 496 1.74 18.42 -6.08
C LEU A 496 1.60 17.55 -7.33
N TYR A 497 2.73 17.37 -8.03
CA TYR A 497 2.88 16.44 -9.13
C TYR A 497 3.48 15.13 -8.64
N LEU A 498 2.88 14.00 -9.02
CA LEU A 498 3.50 12.69 -8.81
C LEU A 498 4.34 12.34 -10.02
N ALA A 499 5.53 11.77 -9.83
CA ALA A 499 6.41 11.37 -10.92
C ALA A 499 7.32 10.19 -10.52
N SER A 500 7.99 9.59 -11.50
CA SER A 500 8.98 8.54 -11.26
C SER A 500 10.22 9.04 -10.51
N PRO A 501 10.97 8.15 -9.81
CA PRO A 501 12.25 8.48 -9.20
C PRO A 501 13.19 9.25 -10.14
N LEU A 502 13.29 8.78 -11.39
CA LEU A 502 14.08 9.39 -12.45
C LEU A 502 13.62 10.82 -12.77
N THR A 503 12.31 11.02 -12.97
CA THR A 503 11.75 12.35 -13.29
C THR A 503 11.91 13.33 -12.13
N VAL A 504 11.63 12.91 -10.89
CA VAL A 504 11.80 13.76 -9.71
C VAL A 504 13.23 14.26 -9.59
N MET A 505 14.20 13.34 -9.66
CA MET A 505 15.60 13.69 -9.47
C MET A 505 16.12 14.54 -10.62
N THR A 506 15.75 14.23 -11.86
CA THR A 506 16.14 15.04 -13.03
C THR A 506 15.59 16.47 -12.89
N SER A 507 14.34 16.59 -12.46
CA SER A 507 13.70 17.88 -12.25
C SER A 507 14.38 18.73 -11.17
N ALA A 508 14.94 18.09 -10.14
CA ALA A 508 15.67 18.78 -9.07
C ALA A 508 16.91 19.54 -9.60
N PHE A 509 17.59 19.00 -10.61
CA PHE A 509 18.75 19.63 -11.23
C PHE A 509 18.38 20.66 -12.30
N THR A 510 17.25 20.49 -13.00
CA THR A 510 16.83 21.41 -14.07
C THR A 510 15.94 22.56 -13.60
N GLY A 511 15.39 22.48 -12.38
CA GLY A 511 14.46 23.47 -11.82
C GLY A 511 13.05 23.44 -12.41
N ARG A 512 12.74 22.41 -13.20
CA ARG A 512 11.44 22.23 -13.87
C ARG A 512 11.15 20.75 -14.07
N ILE A 513 9.87 20.37 -14.20
CA ILE A 513 9.51 18.97 -14.49
C ILE A 513 10.18 18.52 -15.79
N THR A 514 11.09 17.56 -15.69
CA THR A 514 11.94 17.10 -16.80
C THR A 514 12.10 15.58 -16.73
N ALA A 515 11.91 14.91 -17.86
CA ALA A 515 12.13 13.47 -17.99
C ALA A 515 13.63 13.14 -18.00
N TRP A 516 13.99 11.98 -17.49
CA TRP A 516 15.35 11.49 -17.56
C TRP A 516 15.70 11.02 -18.98
N GLU A 517 16.82 11.53 -19.49
CA GLU A 517 17.51 11.00 -20.67
C GLU A 517 19.02 10.98 -20.40
N PRO A 518 19.79 10.05 -20.97
CA PRO A 518 21.23 9.94 -20.71
C PRO A 518 22.03 11.24 -20.92
N ASP A 519 21.61 12.07 -21.88
CA ASP A 519 22.29 13.30 -22.27
C ASP A 519 21.57 14.57 -21.77
N VAL A 520 20.61 14.44 -20.85
CA VAL A 520 19.76 15.57 -20.39
C VAL A 520 20.56 16.75 -19.82
N PHE A 521 21.72 16.48 -19.21
CA PHE A 521 22.60 17.50 -18.62
C PHE A 521 23.77 17.93 -19.52
N SER A 522 23.86 17.38 -20.73
CA SER A 522 24.93 17.68 -21.68
C SER A 522 24.64 18.93 -22.54
N GLN A 523 23.48 19.57 -22.36
CA GLN A 523 23.01 20.70 -23.16
C GLN A 523 23.42 22.06 -22.61
#